data_AF-A0A352LZH1-F1
#
_entry.id   AF-A0A352LZH1-F1
#
_cell.length_a   1.000
_cell.length_b   1.000
_cell.length_c   1.000
_cell.angle_alpha   90.00
_cell.angle_beta   90.00
_cell.angle_gamma   90.00
#
_symmetry.space_group_name_H-M   'P 1'
#
loop_
_entity.id
_entity.type
_entity.pdbx_description
1 polymer ?
#
loop_
_entity_poly.entity_id
_entity_poly.type
_entity_poly.pdbx_seq_one_letter_code
_entity_poly.pdbx_strand_id
1 'polypeptide(L)' 'MFSAELFNSAIEALADEVCGGERREVIRRVKDMSAGAVLVTAIAAIVVA' A
#
# COMPACT_ATOMS: atom_id res chain seq x y z
N MET A 1 0.29 8.33 9.90
CA MET A 1 -0.39 7.05 9.60
C MET A 1 -1.49 7.24 8.58
N PHE A 2 -2.51 8.08 8.82
CA PHE A 2 -3.64 8.29 7.90
C PHE A 2 -3.25 8.64 6.45
N SER A 3 -2.29 9.54 6.25
CA SER A 3 -1.83 9.87 4.89
C SER A 3 -1.20 8.67 4.17
N ALA A 4 -0.47 7.81 4.89
CA ALA A 4 0.14 6.61 4.31
C ALA A 4 -0.92 5.56 3.96
N GLU A 5 -1.94 5.40 4.83
CA GLU A 5 -3.06 4.49 4.60
C GLU A 5 -3.92 4.93 3.40
N LEU A 6 -4.22 6.22 3.28
CA LEU A 6 -4.91 6.77 2.11
C LEU A 6 -4.12 6.55 0.81
N PHE A 7 -2.79 6.71 0.85
CA PHE A 7 -1.94 6.44 -0.30
C PHE A 7 -1.92 4.94 -0.65
N ASN A 8 -1.94 4.08 0.37
CA ASN A 8 -2.05 2.64 0.18
C ASN A 8 -3.36 2.24 -0.50
N SER A 9 -4.50 2.75 -0.04
CA SER A 9 -5.80 2.52 -0.69
C SER A 9 -5.85 3.06 -2.12
N ALA A 10 -5.24 4.22 -2.39
CA ALA A 10 -5.17 4.77 -3.75
C ALA A 10 -4.36 3.86 -4.70
N ILE A 11 -3.23 3.33 -4.24
CA ILE A 11 -2.42 2.37 -5.01
C ILE A 11 -3.19 1.06 -5.22
N GLU A 12 -3.91 0.59 -4.21
CA GLU A 12 -4.70 -0.64 -4.30
C GLU A 12 -5.81 -0.52 -5.34
N ALA A 13 -6.59 0.56 -5.30
CA ALA A 13 -7.64 0.84 -6.28
C ALA A 13 -7.08 0.97 -7.71
N LEU A 14 -6.00 1.74 -7.90
CA LEU A 14 -5.35 1.86 -9.21
C LEU A 14 -4.87 0.50 -9.73
N ALA A 15 -4.26 -0.30 -8.86
CA ALA A 15 -3.76 -1.61 -9.20
C ALA A 15 -4.90 -2.56 -9.61
N ASP A 16 -6.04 -2.55 -8.92
CA ASP A 16 -7.19 -3.38 -9.28
C ASP A 16 -7.80 -2.99 -10.62
N GLU A 17 -7.97 -1.70 -10.87
CA GLU A 17 -8.45 -1.18 -12.16
C GLU A 17 -7.51 -1.56 -13.31
N VAL A 18 -6.19 -1.41 -13.13
CA VAL A 18 -5.19 -1.76 -14.16
C VAL A 18 -5.09 -3.26 -14.38
N CYS A 19 -5.28 -4.08 -13.34
CA CYS A 19 -5.16 -5.53 -13.46
C CYS A 19 -6.37 -6.17 -14.13
N GLY A 20 -7.54 -5.52 -14.13
CA GLY A 20 -8.74 -6.01 -14.82
C GLY A 20 -9.17 -7.42 -14.39
N GLY A 21 -8.91 -7.79 -13.14
CA GLY A 21 -9.17 -9.13 -12.60
C GLY A 21 -8.10 -10.19 -12.90
N GLU A 22 -7.06 -9.89 -13.69
CA GLU A 22 -5.94 -10.79 -13.90
C GLU A 22 -5.00 -10.84 -12.68
N ARG A 23 -4.36 -11.98 -12.41
CA ARG A 23 -3.33 -12.06 -11.36
C ARG A 23 -1.97 -11.73 -11.96
N ARG A 24 -1.46 -10.52 -11.73
CA ARG A 24 -0.09 -10.11 -12.14
C ARG A 24 0.85 -10.05 -10.93
N GLU A 25 1.95 -10.80 -10.97
CA GLU A 25 2.90 -10.84 -9.84
C GLU A 25 3.56 -9.49 -9.54
N VAL A 26 3.74 -8.64 -10.55
CA VAL A 26 4.26 -7.28 -10.35
C VAL A 26 3.28 -6.44 -9.54
N ILE A 27 1.97 -6.55 -9.83
CA ILE A 27 0.92 -5.83 -9.11
C ILE A 27 0.83 -6.34 -7.67
N ARG A 28 0.93 -7.66 -7.44
CA ARG A 28 1.02 -8.23 -6.08
C ARG A 28 2.15 -7.57 -5.28
N ARG A 29 3.37 -7.53 -5.86
CA ARG A 29 4.52 -6.91 -5.20
C ARG A 29 4.32 -5.42 -4.93
N VAL A 30 3.70 -4.67 -5.84
CA VAL A 30 3.40 -3.24 -5.64
C VAL A 30 2.44 -3.04 -4.46
N LYS A 31 1.39 -3.85 -4.35
CA LYS A 31 0.46 -3.81 -3.22
C LYS A 31 1.18 -4.16 -1.90
N ASP A 32 1.99 -5.21 -1.88
CA ASP A 32 2.77 -5.63 -0.71
C ASP A 32 3.74 -4.52 -0.23
N MET A 33 4.45 -3.88 -1.16
CA MET A 33 5.36 -2.76 -0.84
C MET A 33 4.61 -1.57 -0.23
N SER A 34 3.44 -1.26 -0.77
CA SER A 34 2.60 -0.18 -0.27
C SER A 34 2.09 -0.46 1.15
N ALA A 35 1.63 -1.69 1.42
CA ALA A 35 1.23 -2.11 2.76
C ALA A 35 2.41 -2.09 3.75
N GLY A 36 3.60 -2.50 3.28
CA GLY A 36 4.85 -2.40 4.06
C GLY A 36 5.20 -0.96 4.42
N ALA A 37 4.97 0.00 3.53
CA ALA A 37 5.20 1.42 3.82
C ALA A 37 4.30 1.93 4.95
N VAL A 38 3.01 1.54 4.97
CA VAL A 38 2.07 1.87 6.05
C VAL A 38 2.57 1.32 7.38
N LEU A 39 3.02 0.06 7.41
CA LEU A 39 3.57 -0.55 8.62
C LEU A 39 4.80 0.21 9.15
N VAL A 40 5.73 0.58 8.26
CA VAL A 40 6.92 1.36 8.67
C VAL A 40 6.51 2.72 9.22
N THR A 41 5.53 3.39 8.60
CA THR A 41 5.05 4.69 9.11
C THR A 41 4.31 4.57 10.43
N ALA A 42 3.60 3.46 10.65
CA ALA A 42 2.94 3.14 11.92
C ALA A 42 3.97 2.96 13.04
N ILE A 43 5.02 2.17 12.80
CA ILE A 43 6.10 1.96 13.76
C ILE A 43 6.81 3.30 14.06
N ALA A 44 7.14 4.07 13.02
CA ALA A 44 7.77 5.37 13.21
C ALA A 44 6.90 6.34 14.04
N ALA A 45 5.58 6.33 13.86
CA ALA A 45 4.66 7.13 14.65
C ALA A 45 4.70 6.77 16.14
N ILE A 46 4.85 5.48 16.48
CA ILE A 46 5.01 5.02 17.87
C ILE A 46 6.35 5.50 18.46
N VAL A 47 7.42 5.48 17.67
CA VAL A 47 8.77 5.86 18.13
C VAL A 47 8.90 7.36 18.38
N VAL A 48 8.19 8.19 17.60
CA VAL A 48 8.27 9.66 17.69
C VAL A 48 7.28 10.25 18.71
N ALA A 49 6.17 9.55 18.99
CA ALA A 49 5.16 9.97 19.96
C ALA A 49 5.66 9.90 21.41
#